data_AF-A0A972NIH8-F1
#
_entry.id   AF-A0A972NIH8-F1
#
_cell.length_a   1.000
_cell.length_b   1.000
_cell.length_c   1.000
_cell.angle_alpha   90.00
_cell.angle_beta   90.00
_cell.angle_gamma   90.00
#
_symmetry.space_group_name_H-M   'P 1'
#
loop_
_entity.id
_entity.type
_entity.pdbx_description
1 polymer ?
#
loop_
_entity_poly.entity_id
_entity_poly.type
_entity_poly.pdbx_seq_one_letter_code
_entity_poly.pdbx_strand_id
1 'polypeptide(L)'
;MPAMFKENALEAVPGEYPLTAENLFRVGLALATLLILDRELERPVLGLDEPNFATLALATGFVNAGGDAVFGKEGDLTVRTEKGERWRLAFKELSERDVKKLESLLFGRYPIPKRTGRDIGQVRCSVEGS
;
A
#
# COMPACT_ATOMS: atom_id res chain seq x y z
N MET A 1 16.96 -13.05 -2.99
CA MET A 1 16.50 -11.97 -2.08
C MET A 1 15.57 -12.59 -1.06
N PRO A 2 15.63 -12.21 0.23
CA PRO A 2 14.62 -12.64 1.20
C PRO A 2 13.24 -12.17 0.75
N ALA A 3 12.22 -12.99 1.01
CA ALA A 3 10.82 -12.64 0.73
C ALA A 3 10.49 -11.33 1.47
N MET A 4 9.85 -10.39 0.75
CA MET A 4 9.46 -9.10 1.35
C MET A 4 8.23 -9.28 2.23
N PHE A 5 7.30 -10.14 1.80
CA PHE A 5 6.09 -10.44 2.54
C PHE A 5 6.26 -11.71 3.36
N LYS A 6 5.74 -11.66 4.58
CA LYS A 6 5.46 -12.83 5.40
C LYS A 6 3.95 -12.99 5.44
N GLU A 7 3.44 -14.00 4.75
CA GLU A 7 2.01 -14.15 4.45
C GLU A 7 1.50 -12.92 3.69
N ASN A 8 0.52 -12.21 4.24
CA ASN A 8 -0.03 -10.96 3.72
C ASN A 8 0.46 -9.74 4.50
N ALA A 9 1.67 -9.77 5.07
CA ALA A 9 2.18 -8.70 5.90
C ALA A 9 3.65 -8.33 5.62
N LEU A 10 3.99 -7.08 5.93
CA LEU A 10 5.38 -6.59 5.99
C LEU A 10 5.80 -6.42 7.44
N GLU A 11 6.98 -6.91 7.82
CA GLU A 11 7.48 -6.87 9.20
C GLU A 11 8.92 -6.34 9.28
N ALA A 12 9.12 -5.16 9.87
CA ALA A 12 10.46 -4.59 10.12
C ALA A 12 10.44 -3.46 11.16
N VAL A 13 11.63 -2.98 11.53
CA VAL A 13 11.74 -1.68 12.22
C VAL A 13 11.40 -0.57 11.20
N PRO A 14 10.55 0.42 11.52
CA PRO A 14 10.28 1.54 10.62
C PRO A 14 11.56 2.25 10.19
N GLY A 15 11.75 2.45 8.88
CA GLY A 15 12.98 3.03 8.32
C GLY A 15 14.02 1.99 7.90
N GLU A 16 13.87 0.72 8.29
CA GLU A 16 14.68 -0.40 7.80
C GLU A 16 13.90 -1.23 6.78
N TYR A 17 14.59 -1.95 5.88
CA TYR A 17 13.93 -2.80 4.90
C TYR A 17 13.09 -3.92 5.57
N PRO A 18 11.86 -4.21 5.10
CA PRO A 18 11.15 -3.59 3.97
C PRO A 18 10.37 -2.29 4.25
N LEU A 19 10.39 -1.75 5.48
CA LEU A 19 9.64 -0.55 5.89
C LEU A 19 10.42 0.77 5.70
N THR A 20 11.23 0.88 4.66
CA THR A 20 11.81 2.18 4.26
C THR A 20 10.76 2.99 3.48
N ALA A 21 10.91 4.32 3.45
CA ALA A 21 9.99 5.18 2.68
C ALA A 21 9.93 4.79 1.20
N GLU A 22 11.08 4.50 0.59
CA GLU A 22 11.17 4.09 -0.82
C GLU A 22 10.46 2.75 -1.07
N ASN A 23 10.68 1.76 -0.22
CA ASN A 23 10.08 0.45 -0.40
C ASN A 23 8.56 0.51 -0.19
N LEU A 24 8.10 1.23 0.84
CA LEU A 24 6.67 1.42 1.08
C LEU A 24 5.99 2.20 -0.04
N PHE A 25 6.64 3.25 -0.57
CA PHE A 25 6.16 3.93 -1.77
C PHE A 25 6.02 2.96 -2.95
N ARG A 26 7.02 2.12 -3.19
CA ARG A 26 6.98 1.14 -4.29
C ARG A 26 5.90 0.08 -4.06
N VAL A 27 5.69 -0.37 -2.83
CA VAL A 27 4.60 -1.28 -2.44
C VAL A 27 3.25 -0.62 -2.70
N GLY A 28 3.05 0.64 -2.31
CA GLY A 28 1.80 1.36 -2.56
C GLY A 28 1.49 1.45 -4.05
N LEU A 29 2.50 1.79 -4.86
CA LEU A 29 2.38 1.88 -6.31
C LEU A 29 1.99 0.53 -6.95
N ALA A 30 2.64 -0.55 -6.49
CA ALA A 30 2.38 -1.90 -6.95
C ALA A 30 0.97 -2.40 -6.55
N LEU A 31 0.51 -2.06 -5.34
CA LEU A 31 -0.82 -2.42 -4.84
C LEU A 31 -1.92 -1.79 -5.67
N ALA A 32 -1.88 -0.46 -5.87
CA ALA A 32 -2.87 0.21 -6.70
C ALA A 32 -2.86 -0.33 -8.14
N THR A 33 -1.67 -0.58 -8.70
CA THR A 33 -1.53 -1.19 -10.04
C THR A 33 -2.18 -2.58 -10.10
N LEU A 34 -1.95 -3.42 -9.09
CA LEU A 34 -2.56 -4.74 -9.00
C LEU A 34 -4.09 -4.63 -8.94
N LEU A 35 -4.64 -3.76 -8.11
CA LEU A 35 -6.09 -3.57 -7.97
C LEU A 35 -6.71 -3.04 -9.27
N ILE A 36 -6.05 -2.12 -9.97
CA ILE A 36 -6.51 -1.58 -11.25
C ILE A 36 -6.54 -2.66 -12.34
N LEU A 37 -5.45 -3.43 -12.47
CA LEU A 37 -5.29 -4.38 -13.57
C LEU A 37 -5.98 -5.72 -13.33
N ASP A 38 -5.93 -6.24 -12.10
CA ASP A 38 -6.38 -7.58 -11.78
C ASP A 38 -7.80 -7.62 -11.22
N ARG A 39 -8.24 -6.54 -10.56
CA ARG A 39 -9.58 -6.42 -10.01
C ARG A 39 -10.45 -5.40 -10.74
N GLU A 40 -9.95 -4.84 -11.84
CA GLU A 40 -10.66 -3.91 -12.72
C GLU A 40 -11.22 -2.67 -11.97
N LEU A 41 -10.56 -2.26 -10.89
CA LEU A 41 -10.95 -1.07 -10.13
C LEU A 41 -10.29 0.16 -10.76
N GLU A 42 -11.04 1.00 -11.48
CA GLU A 42 -10.47 2.20 -12.12
C GLU A 42 -9.76 3.15 -11.14
N ARG A 43 -10.31 3.27 -9.92
CA ARG A 43 -9.81 4.16 -8.87
C ARG A 43 -9.95 3.48 -7.50
N PRO A 44 -9.06 2.54 -7.16
CA PRO A 44 -9.17 1.75 -5.93
C PRO A 44 -8.94 2.62 -4.69
N VAL A 45 -9.46 2.21 -3.54
CA VAL A 45 -9.33 2.91 -2.26
C VAL A 45 -8.52 2.09 -1.25
N LEU A 46 -7.43 2.67 -0.75
CA LEU A 46 -6.62 2.13 0.33
C LEU A 46 -7.11 2.64 1.69
N GLY A 47 -7.69 1.76 2.49
CA GLY A 47 -8.03 2.01 3.89
C GLY A 47 -6.81 1.87 4.80
N LEU A 48 -6.55 2.87 5.62
CA LEU A 48 -5.45 2.93 6.58
C LEU A 48 -6.00 3.25 7.97
N ASP A 49 -5.43 2.66 9.00
CA ASP A 49 -5.87 2.88 10.38
C ASP A 49 -5.49 4.26 10.92
N GLU A 50 -4.23 4.66 10.78
CA GLU A 50 -3.75 5.94 11.30
C GLU A 50 -2.63 6.56 10.45
N PRO A 51 -2.47 7.89 10.45
CA PRO A 51 -1.37 8.55 9.77
C PRO A 51 -0.08 8.41 10.57
N ASN A 52 0.88 7.66 10.02
CA ASN A 52 2.23 7.50 10.55
C ASN A 52 3.24 7.42 9.40
N PHE A 53 4.54 7.35 9.71
CA PHE A 53 5.59 7.28 8.69
C PHE A 53 5.34 6.18 7.65
N ALA A 54 5.01 4.97 8.10
CA ALA A 54 4.87 3.83 7.22
C ALA A 54 3.60 3.92 6.35
N THR A 55 2.46 4.25 6.97
CA THR A 55 1.17 4.36 6.28
C THR A 55 1.14 5.54 5.31
N LEU A 56 1.78 6.66 5.63
CA LEU A 56 1.92 7.81 4.71
C LEU A 56 2.85 7.52 3.53
N ALA A 57 3.98 6.84 3.76
CA ALA A 57 4.87 6.42 2.67
C ALA A 57 4.15 5.46 1.71
N LEU A 58 3.41 4.50 2.27
CA LEU A 58 2.57 3.57 1.50
C LEU A 58 1.47 4.30 0.72
N ALA A 59 0.72 5.19 1.39
CA ALA A 59 -0.34 5.99 0.79
C ALA A 59 0.19 6.82 -0.39
N THR A 60 1.37 7.43 -0.24
CA THR A 60 2.00 8.25 -1.28
C THR A 60 2.27 7.44 -2.55
N GLY A 61 2.70 6.19 -2.41
CA GLY A 61 2.85 5.26 -3.53
C GLY A 61 1.53 4.92 -4.20
N PHE A 62 0.54 4.59 -3.38
CA PHE A 62 -0.79 4.18 -3.85
C PHE A 62 -1.48 5.28 -4.65
N VAL A 63 -1.45 6.52 -4.14
CA VAL A 63 -2.06 7.66 -4.85
C VAL A 63 -1.33 8.03 -6.13
N ASN A 64 -0.02 7.80 -6.20
CA ASN A 64 0.75 8.03 -7.41
C ASN A 64 0.43 7.01 -8.53
N ALA A 65 -0.13 5.85 -8.20
CA ALA A 65 -0.65 4.91 -9.21
C ALA A 65 -2.10 5.22 -9.64
N GLY A 66 -2.76 6.19 -9.00
CA GLY A 66 -4.11 6.65 -9.33
C GLY A 66 -5.22 6.15 -8.41
N GLY A 67 -4.91 5.40 -7.36
CA GLY A 67 -5.88 5.05 -6.32
C GLY A 67 -6.03 6.15 -5.26
N ASP A 68 -7.10 6.16 -4.47
CA ASP A 68 -7.25 7.08 -3.34
C ASP A 68 -6.85 6.39 -2.02
N ALA A 69 -6.44 7.16 -1.01
CA ALA A 69 -6.15 6.65 0.32
C ALA A 69 -7.02 7.34 1.38
N VAL A 70 -7.55 6.58 2.32
CA VAL A 70 -8.38 7.08 3.41
C VAL A 70 -7.88 6.57 4.76
N PHE A 71 -7.66 7.49 5.69
CA PHE A 71 -7.36 7.16 7.08
C PHE A 71 -8.64 7.06 7.91
N GLY A 72 -8.72 6.07 8.80
CA GLY A 72 -9.84 5.84 9.72
C GLY A 72 -11.03 5.06 9.12
N LYS A 73 -10.92 4.60 7.86
CA LYS A 73 -11.96 3.81 7.19
C LYS A 73 -11.37 2.63 6.43
N GLU A 74 -12.18 1.60 6.23
CA GLU A 74 -11.86 0.48 5.34
C GLU A 74 -12.04 0.92 3.87
N GLY A 75 -11.31 0.26 2.97
CA GLY A 75 -11.36 0.48 1.53
C GLY A 75 -11.46 -0.83 0.76
N ASP A 76 -11.17 -0.81 -0.54
CA ASP A 76 -11.05 -2.03 -1.37
C ASP A 76 -9.89 -2.93 -0.88
N LEU A 77 -8.91 -2.30 -0.24
CA LEU A 77 -7.85 -2.94 0.51
C LEU A 77 -7.56 -2.13 1.78
N THR A 78 -7.41 -2.80 2.91
CA THR A 78 -7.22 -2.23 4.23
C THR A 78 -5.89 -2.70 4.82
N VAL A 79 -5.09 -1.76 5.30
CA VAL A 79 -3.85 -2.04 6.03
C VAL A 79 -4.02 -1.68 7.49
N ARG A 80 -3.69 -2.63 8.35
CA ARG A 80 -3.63 -2.43 9.81
C ARG A 80 -2.18 -2.46 10.26
N THR A 81 -1.83 -1.50 11.11
CA THR A 81 -0.50 -1.33 11.68
C THR A 81 -0.50 -1.89 13.10
N GLU A 82 0.28 -2.95 13.32
CA GLU A 82 0.59 -3.44 14.67
C GLU A 82 1.96 -2.90 15.06
N LYS A 83 2.00 -2.01 16.07
CA LYS A 83 3.23 -1.37 16.54
C LYS A 83 3.89 -2.20 17.64
N GLY A 84 5.20 -2.36 17.53
CA GLY A 84 6.08 -2.99 18.52
C GLY A 84 7.52 -2.56 18.27
N GLU A 85 8.49 -3.34 18.74
CA GLU A 85 9.91 -3.16 18.36
C GLU A 85 10.08 -3.30 16.83
N ARG A 86 9.42 -4.31 16.26
CA ARG A 86 9.17 -4.44 14.83
C ARG A 86 7.69 -4.13 14.57
N TRP A 87 7.43 -3.32 13.56
CA TRP A 87 6.08 -3.04 13.11
C TRP A 87 5.64 -4.09 12.11
N ARG A 88 4.35 -4.41 12.14
CA ARG A 88 3.69 -5.28 11.16
C ARG A 88 2.60 -4.49 10.44
N LEU A 89 2.68 -4.41 9.11
CA LEU A 89 1.60 -3.90 8.26
C LEU A 89 0.88 -5.08 7.64
N ALA A 90 -0.34 -5.36 8.09
CA ALA A 90 -1.15 -6.49 7.65
C ALA A 90 -2.19 -6.06 6.60
N PHE A 91 -2.22 -6.73 5.46
CA PHE A 91 -3.07 -6.40 4.30
C PHE A 91 -4.26 -7.37 4.24
N LYS A 92 -5.44 -6.96 4.71
CA LYS A 92 -6.55 -7.88 5.01
C LYS A 92 -7.14 -8.58 3.77
N GLU A 93 -7.24 -7.88 2.66
CA GLU A 93 -7.94 -8.31 1.44
C GLU A 93 -6.96 -8.84 0.38
N LEU A 94 -5.72 -9.18 0.75
CA LEU A 94 -4.75 -9.84 -0.13
C LEU A 94 -4.72 -11.35 0.13
N SER A 95 -5.09 -12.13 -0.89
CA SER A 95 -4.86 -13.57 -0.88
C SER A 95 -3.39 -13.91 -1.12
N GLU A 96 -2.96 -15.13 -0.82
CA GLU A 96 -1.61 -15.60 -1.16
C GLU A 96 -1.29 -15.47 -2.66
N ARG A 97 -2.30 -15.67 -3.52
CA ARG A 97 -2.16 -15.49 -4.96
C ARG A 97 -1.88 -14.02 -5.31
N ASP A 98 -2.54 -13.09 -4.64
CA ASP A 98 -2.35 -11.65 -4.84
C ASP A 98 -0.97 -11.22 -4.37
N VAL A 99 -0.49 -11.75 -3.24
CA VAL A 99 0.86 -11.49 -2.73
C VAL A 99 1.92 -11.92 -3.77
N LYS A 100 1.77 -13.09 -4.38
CA LYS A 100 2.69 -13.55 -5.44
C LYS A 100 2.69 -12.63 -6.66
N LYS A 101 1.52 -12.12 -7.08
CA LYS A 101 1.41 -11.15 -8.18
C LYS A 101 2.08 -9.82 -7.80
N LEU A 102 1.85 -9.36 -6.57
CA LEU A 102 2.44 -8.14 -6.02
C LEU A 102 3.96 -8.23 -5.97
N GLU A 103 4.52 -9.34 -5.46
CA GLU A 103 5.96 -9.58 -5.46
C GLU A 103 6.53 -9.62 -6.88
N SER A 104 5.80 -10.18 -7.85
CA SER A 104 6.20 -10.15 -9.26
C SER A 104 6.26 -8.73 -9.83
N LEU A 105 5.34 -7.85 -9.45
CA LEU A 105 5.39 -6.43 -9.83
C LEU A 105 6.55 -5.70 -9.14
N LEU A 106 6.78 -6.01 -7.87
CA LEU A 106 7.82 -5.38 -7.06
C LEU A 106 9.23 -5.79 -7.47
N PHE A 107 9.46 -7.04 -7.87
CA PHE A 107 10.78 -7.51 -8.29
C PHE A 107 10.94 -7.60 -9.81
N GLY A 108 9.89 -7.24 -10.54
CA GLY A 108 9.93 -7.10 -11.99
C GLY A 108 10.96 -6.05 -12.43
N ARG A 109 11.50 -6.25 -13.64
CA ARG A 109 12.44 -5.31 -14.28
C ARG A 109 11.74 -4.11 -14.91
N TYR A 110 10.45 -4.23 -15.18
CA TYR A 110 9.67 -3.17 -15.80
C TYR A 110 9.29 -2.10 -14.76
N PRO A 111 9.35 -0.81 -15.13
CA PRO A 111 8.85 0.26 -14.28
C PRO A 111 7.37 0.05 -13.98
N ILE A 112 6.97 0.25 -12.72
CA ILE A 112 5.56 0.32 -12.36
C ILE A 112 5.03 1.68 -12.84
N PRO A 113 3.93 1.74 -13.61
CA PRO A 113 3.37 2.98 -14.12
C PRO A 113 3.02 3.98 -13.00
N LYS A 114 3.21 5.27 -13.28
CA LYS A 114 2.88 6.38 -12.37
C LYS A 114 1.96 7.36 -13.09
N ARG A 115 0.96 7.85 -12.39
CA ARG A 115 0.07 8.92 -12.82
C ARG A 115 0.69 10.27 -12.51
N THR A 116 0.22 11.31 -13.19
CA THR A 116 0.71 12.67 -13.00
C THR A 116 -0.45 13.67 -13.01
N GLY A 117 -0.22 14.86 -12.47
CA GLY A 117 -1.23 15.92 -12.47
C GLY A 117 -2.52 15.52 -11.75
N ARG A 118 -3.66 15.68 -12.43
CA ARG A 118 -5.01 15.43 -11.86
C ARG A 118 -5.35 13.95 -11.71
N ASP A 119 -4.57 13.07 -12.34
CA ASP A 119 -4.78 11.62 -12.29
C ASP A 119 -4.12 10.98 -11.06
N ILE A 120 -3.35 11.75 -10.28
CA ILE A 120 -2.89 11.33 -8.96
C ILE A 120 -4.10 11.31 -8.01
N GLY A 121 -4.21 10.25 -7.23
CA GLY A 121 -5.26 10.09 -6.25
C GLY A 121 -5.17 11.06 -5.07
N GLN A 122 -6.14 10.96 -4.19
CA GLN A 122 -6.28 11.84 -3.03
C GLN A 122 -6.02 11.08 -1.73
N VAL A 123 -5.43 11.77 -0.76
CA VAL A 123 -5.36 11.32 0.62
C VAL A 123 -6.41 12.06 1.43
N ARG A 124 -7.27 11.33 2.13
CA ARG A 124 -8.33 11.89 2.99
C ARG A 124 -8.20 11.35 4.40
N CYS A 125 -8.38 12.21 5.39
CA CYS A 125 -8.57 11.78 6.77
C CYS A 125 -10.07 11.79 7.06
N SER A 126 -10.64 10.66 7.49
CA SER A 126 -12.01 10.72 8.01
C SER A 126 -11.98 11.36 9.38
N VAL A 127 -12.59 12.53 9.51
CA VAL A 127 -12.92 13.10 10.81
C VAL A 127 -14.19 12.38 11.28
N GLU A 128 -14.10 11.59 12.35
CA GLU A 128 -15.30 11.19 13.06
C GLU A 128 -15.89 12.43 13.74
N GLY A 129 -17.05 12.90 13.28
CA GLY A 129 -17.79 14.01 13.88
C GLY A 129 -17.98 15.22 12.95
N SER A 130 -19.02 15.17 12.12
CA SER A 130 -19.73 16.35 11.58
C SER A 130 -21.21 16.00 11.48
#